data_AF-A0A945GRR3-F1
#
_entry.id   AF-A0A945GRR3-F1
#
_cell.length_a   1.000
_cell.length_b   1.000
_cell.length_c   1.000
_cell.angle_alpha   90.00
_cell.angle_beta   90.00
_cell.angle_gamma   90.00
#
_symmetry.space_group_name_H-M   'P 1'
#
loop_
_entity.id
_entity.type
_entity.pdbx_description
1 polymer ?
#
loop_
_entity_poly.entity_id
_entity_poly.type
_entity_poly.pdbx_seq_one_letter_code
_entity_poly.pdbx_strand_id
1 'polypeptide(L)'
;MTKSLEPSETTQVEERAFLQWTPRGMKRGTADEINQDAELRPGHGDPMRLGPRSPQEAVELLRQGLPVSVFDELRDALDVSARTLAETTNIAMRTLARRKGEGRLHKDESERVLRICALLDRATEVLNGLAAARQWLKSPKRALGGHIPLEYADTEPGAREVEALLTRLEYGVFS
;
A
#
# COMPACT_ATOMS: atom_id res chain seq x y z
N MET A 1 -35.86 -27.69 42.53
CA MET A 1 -35.58 -26.26 42.27
C MET A 1 -34.38 -26.17 41.34
N THR A 2 -34.69 -26.10 40.04
CA THR A 2 -33.77 -26.01 38.92
C THR A 2 -33.18 -24.60 38.86
N LYS A 3 -31.86 -24.46 38.99
CA LYS A 3 -31.18 -23.21 38.62
C LYS A 3 -30.54 -23.43 37.25
N SER A 4 -31.28 -23.02 36.22
CA SER A 4 -30.75 -22.82 34.87
C SER A 4 -29.61 -21.80 34.96
N LEU A 5 -28.42 -22.19 34.50
CA LEU A 5 -27.39 -21.24 34.09
C LEU A 5 -27.52 -21.09 32.57
N GLU A 6 -27.91 -19.90 32.15
CA GLU A 6 -27.83 -19.41 30.78
C GLU A 6 -26.39 -19.57 30.25
N PRO A 7 -26.18 -20.04 29.00
CA PRO A 7 -24.86 -19.97 28.38
C PRO A 7 -24.55 -18.52 27.98
N SER A 8 -23.61 -17.90 28.68
CA SER A 8 -23.06 -16.58 28.37
C SER A 8 -22.45 -16.55 26.97
N GLU A 9 -23.04 -15.69 26.13
CA GLU A 9 -22.41 -14.90 25.08
C GLU A 9 -21.26 -15.57 24.33
N THR A 10 -21.63 -16.28 23.26
CA THR A 10 -20.78 -16.49 22.10
C THR A 10 -20.27 -15.13 21.63
N THR A 11 -19.04 -14.79 22.01
CA THR A 11 -18.29 -13.71 21.38
C THR A 11 -18.16 -14.08 19.92
N GLN A 12 -19.01 -13.48 19.08
CA GLN A 12 -18.82 -13.44 17.65
C GLN A 12 -17.48 -12.76 17.43
N VAL A 13 -16.45 -13.56 17.19
CA VAL A 13 -15.17 -13.10 16.65
C VAL A 13 -15.54 -12.55 15.29
N GLU A 14 -15.66 -11.22 15.17
CA GLU A 14 -15.83 -10.55 13.89
C GLU A 14 -14.73 -11.06 12.95
N GLU A 15 -15.13 -11.84 11.95
CA GLU A 15 -14.30 -12.28 10.85
C GLU A 15 -13.64 -11.04 10.24
N ARG A 16 -12.39 -10.79 10.63
CA ARG A 16 -11.56 -9.78 9.98
C ARG A 16 -11.32 -10.29 8.56
N ALA A 17 -12.13 -9.81 7.62
CA ALA A 17 -11.89 -9.97 6.20
C ALA A 17 -10.50 -9.41 5.90
N PHE A 18 -9.55 -10.28 5.54
CA PHE A 18 -8.22 -9.85 5.15
C PHE A 18 -8.22 -9.61 3.65
N LEU A 19 -7.59 -8.52 3.24
CA LEU A 19 -7.35 -8.25 1.83
C LEU A 19 -5.98 -8.83 1.47
N GLN A 20 -5.93 -9.69 0.46
CA GLN A 20 -4.71 -10.25 -0.08
C GLN A 20 -4.54 -9.75 -1.51
N TRP A 21 -3.41 -9.11 -1.78
CA TRP A 21 -3.05 -8.69 -3.12
C TRP A 21 -2.68 -9.90 -3.99
N THR A 22 -3.16 -9.92 -5.25
CA THR A 22 -2.75 -10.88 -6.28
C THR A 22 -2.52 -10.19 -7.62
N PRO A 23 -1.77 -10.80 -8.56
CA PRO A 23 -1.62 -10.29 -9.93
C PRO A 23 -2.94 -10.11 -10.72
N ARG A 24 -4.07 -10.60 -10.20
CA ARG A 24 -5.42 -10.45 -10.78
C ARG A 24 -6.30 -9.43 -10.05
N GLY A 25 -5.75 -8.71 -9.07
CA GLY A 25 -6.47 -7.80 -8.18
C GLY A 25 -6.55 -8.30 -6.74
N MET A 26 -7.19 -7.54 -5.86
CA MET A 26 -7.34 -7.88 -4.44
C MET A 26 -8.36 -9.00 -4.26
N LYS A 27 -8.01 -10.04 -3.50
CA LYS A 27 -8.94 -11.05 -3.01
C LYS A 27 -9.26 -10.80 -1.54
N ARG A 28 -10.53 -10.95 -1.18
CA ARG A 28 -10.97 -11.01 0.22
C ARG A 28 -10.85 -12.47 0.67
N GLY A 29 -9.96 -12.76 1.61
CA GLY A 29 -9.80 -14.08 2.22
C GLY A 29 -10.49 -14.13 3.59
N THR A 30 -11.04 -15.31 3.94
CA THR A 30 -11.53 -15.65 5.29
C THR A 30 -10.46 -16.45 6.04
N ALA A 31 -10.57 -16.50 7.37
CA ALA A 31 -9.55 -17.10 8.25
C ALA A 31 -9.28 -18.60 7.98
N ASP A 32 -10.19 -19.31 7.30
CA ASP A 32 -10.08 -20.75 7.02
C ASP A 32 -9.15 -21.10 5.84
N GLU A 33 -8.85 -20.17 4.93
CA GLU A 33 -7.93 -20.41 3.80
C GLU A 33 -6.44 -20.39 4.23
N ILE A 34 -6.14 -20.05 5.49
CA ILE A 34 -4.80 -19.80 6.03
C ILE A 34 -3.98 -21.10 6.19
N ASN A 35 -4.61 -22.28 6.27
CA ASN A 35 -3.92 -23.50 6.72
C ASN A 35 -3.09 -24.26 5.67
N GLN A 36 -3.07 -23.87 4.38
CA GLN A 36 -2.30 -24.60 3.36
C GLN A 36 -0.98 -23.92 2.93
N ASP A 37 -0.81 -22.61 3.14
CA ASP A 37 0.38 -21.86 2.72
C ASP A 37 1.20 -21.28 3.92
N ALA A 38 0.93 -21.77 5.13
CA ALA A 38 1.42 -21.22 6.40
C ALA A 38 2.93 -21.38 6.69
N GLU A 39 3.73 -21.96 5.79
CA GLU A 39 5.13 -22.31 6.09
C GLU A 39 6.19 -21.22 5.85
N LEU A 40 5.82 -20.02 5.41
CA LEU A 40 6.80 -18.94 5.22
C LEU A 40 6.44 -17.67 6.00
N ARG A 41 6.70 -17.70 7.31
CA ARG A 41 6.73 -16.51 8.17
C ARG A 41 8.06 -16.43 8.92
N PRO A 42 8.68 -15.24 8.91
CA PRO A 42 8.61 -14.46 10.14
C PRO A 42 8.21 -13.00 9.88
N GLY A 43 7.33 -12.49 10.75
CA GLY A 43 7.05 -11.05 10.90
C GLY A 43 5.76 -10.56 10.24
N HIS A 44 4.64 -10.67 10.97
CA HIS A 44 3.40 -9.88 10.85
C HIS A 44 2.63 -10.00 9.52
N GLY A 45 1.46 -10.66 9.58
CA GLY A 45 0.48 -10.63 8.50
C GLY A 45 -0.10 -9.23 8.35
N ASP A 46 0.53 -8.40 7.52
CA ASP A 46 -0.01 -7.11 7.11
C ASP A 46 -0.89 -7.30 5.87
N PRO A 47 -2.23 -7.17 5.99
CA PRO A 47 -3.16 -7.30 4.87
C PRO A 47 -3.10 -6.14 3.86
N MET A 48 -2.07 -5.28 3.94
CA MET A 48 -1.99 -4.04 3.18
C MET A 48 -0.67 -3.88 2.44
N ARG A 49 -0.06 -4.98 1.97
CA ARG A 49 1.04 -4.88 1.01
C ARG A 49 0.48 -4.51 -0.37
N LEU A 50 0.73 -3.28 -0.81
CA LEU A 50 0.25 -2.76 -2.10
C LEU A 50 1.25 -3.00 -3.25
N GLY A 51 2.49 -3.36 -2.92
CA GLY A 51 3.56 -3.65 -3.86
C GLY A 51 3.81 -5.15 -4.15
N PRO A 52 4.60 -5.45 -5.20
CA PRO A 52 4.93 -6.81 -5.60
C PRO A 52 5.76 -7.54 -4.53
N ARG A 53 5.69 -8.87 -4.52
CA ARG A 53 6.40 -9.74 -3.57
C ARG A 53 7.84 -10.02 -3.99
N SER A 54 8.15 -9.89 -5.28
CA SER A 54 9.50 -10.08 -5.82
C SER A 54 9.81 -9.13 -6.99
N PRO A 55 11.10 -8.90 -7.29
CA PRO A 55 11.50 -8.14 -8.48
C PRO A 55 10.95 -8.72 -9.79
N GLN A 56 10.86 -10.05 -9.89
CA GLN A 56 10.33 -10.73 -11.08
C GLN A 56 8.83 -10.47 -11.23
N GLU A 57 8.07 -10.51 -10.13
CA GLU A 57 6.65 -10.15 -10.14
C GLU A 57 6.47 -8.67 -10.51
N ALA A 58 7.29 -7.78 -9.97
CA ALA A 58 7.29 -6.36 -10.33
C ALA A 58 7.48 -6.14 -11.84
N VAL A 59 8.49 -6.79 -12.44
CA VAL A 59 8.78 -6.67 -13.87
C VAL A 59 7.61 -7.17 -14.71
N GLU A 60 7.00 -8.30 -14.33
CA GLU A 60 5.89 -8.87 -15.10
C GLU A 60 4.63 -8.01 -14.99
N LEU A 61 4.30 -7.51 -13.81
CA LEU A 61 3.20 -6.56 -13.62
C LEU A 61 3.40 -5.29 -14.45
N LEU A 62 4.60 -4.73 -14.47
CA LEU A 62 4.89 -3.52 -15.25
C LEU A 62 4.81 -3.79 -16.75
N ARG A 63 5.24 -4.96 -17.23
CA ARG A 63 5.10 -5.36 -18.64
C ARG A 63 3.66 -5.48 -19.06
N GLN A 64 2.83 -6.08 -18.21
CA GLN A 64 1.40 -6.20 -18.47
C GLN A 64 0.71 -4.83 -18.31
N GLY A 65 1.19 -3.98 -17.39
CA GLY A 65 0.50 -2.81 -16.85
C GLY A 65 -0.26 -3.18 -15.56
N LEU A 66 -0.52 -2.21 -14.69
CA LEU A 66 -1.31 -2.45 -13.48
C LEU A 66 -2.81 -2.31 -13.75
N PRO A 67 -3.68 -3.09 -13.08
CA PRO A 67 -5.11 -2.79 -13.04
C PRO A 67 -5.32 -1.36 -12.52
N VAL A 68 -6.26 -0.62 -13.13
CA VAL A 68 -6.55 0.76 -12.71
C VAL A 68 -7.10 0.84 -11.27
N SER A 69 -7.65 -0.26 -10.74
CA SER A 69 -8.11 -0.33 -9.35
C SER A 69 -6.99 -0.06 -8.34
N VAL A 70 -5.75 -0.45 -8.66
CA VAL A 70 -4.57 -0.20 -7.81
C VAL A 70 -4.38 1.29 -7.54
N PHE A 71 -4.71 2.15 -8.52
CA PHE A 71 -4.66 3.59 -8.33
C PHE A 71 -5.70 4.05 -7.29
N ASP A 72 -6.93 3.55 -7.36
CA ASP A 72 -8.00 3.92 -6.43
C ASP A 72 -7.74 3.35 -5.02
N GLU A 73 -7.20 2.13 -4.93
CA GLU A 73 -6.77 1.52 -3.67
C GLU A 73 -5.63 2.32 -3.00
N LEU A 74 -4.61 2.69 -3.77
CA LEU A 74 -3.50 3.52 -3.26
C LEU A 74 -3.98 4.89 -2.81
N ARG A 75 -4.90 5.51 -3.57
CA ARG A 75 -5.53 6.78 -3.21
C ARG A 75 -6.23 6.67 -1.85
N ASP A 76 -7.00 5.61 -1.65
CA ASP A 76 -7.76 5.39 -0.41
C ASP A 76 -6.83 5.08 0.78
N ALA A 77 -5.76 4.30 0.56
CA ALA A 77 -4.77 4.02 1.58
C ALA A 77 -4.00 5.28 2.02
N LEU A 78 -3.60 6.13 1.06
CA LEU A 78 -2.95 7.42 1.34
C LEU A 78 -3.92 8.46 1.92
N ASP A 79 -5.23 8.27 1.76
CA ASP A 79 -6.27 9.23 2.12
C ASP A 79 -6.00 10.59 1.45
N VAL A 80 -5.94 10.57 0.11
CA VAL A 80 -5.72 11.73 -0.76
C VAL A 80 -6.77 11.81 -1.85
N SER A 81 -6.91 12.97 -2.49
CA SER A 81 -7.78 13.08 -3.65
C SER A 81 -7.20 12.34 -4.86
N ALA A 82 -8.06 11.88 -5.78
CA ALA A 82 -7.60 11.31 -7.04
C ALA A 82 -6.74 12.30 -7.85
N ARG A 83 -7.02 13.60 -7.76
CA ARG A 83 -6.20 14.65 -8.37
C ARG A 83 -4.79 14.67 -7.80
N THR A 84 -4.66 14.66 -6.48
CA THR A 84 -3.36 14.66 -5.78
C THR A 84 -2.52 13.46 -6.20
N LEU A 85 -3.08 12.25 -6.15
CA LEU A 85 -2.33 11.06 -6.56
C LEU A 85 -1.99 11.09 -8.06
N ALA A 86 -2.88 11.62 -8.90
CA ALA A 86 -2.64 11.77 -10.33
C ALA A 86 -1.49 12.76 -10.62
N GLU A 87 -1.41 13.86 -9.88
CA GLU A 87 -0.29 14.82 -9.94
C GLU A 87 1.02 14.16 -9.49
N THR A 88 1.04 13.52 -8.31
CA THR A 88 2.21 12.79 -7.80
C THR A 88 2.69 11.70 -8.77
N THR A 89 1.77 10.98 -9.40
CA THR A 89 2.13 9.93 -10.36
C THR A 89 2.28 10.46 -11.78
N ASN A 90 2.16 11.77 -12.00
CA ASN A 90 2.24 12.46 -13.29
C ASN A 90 1.26 11.92 -14.37
N ILE A 91 0.08 11.47 -13.96
CA ILE A 91 -0.99 10.97 -14.83
C ILE A 91 -2.01 12.11 -15.01
N ALA A 92 -2.17 12.63 -16.22
CA ALA A 92 -3.21 13.63 -16.46
C ALA A 92 -4.61 13.07 -16.15
N MET A 93 -5.49 13.87 -15.54
CA MET A 93 -6.85 13.42 -15.15
C MET A 93 -7.66 12.85 -16.33
N ARG A 94 -7.49 13.42 -17.54
CA ARG A 94 -8.11 12.89 -18.77
C ARG A 94 -7.59 11.51 -19.14
N THR A 95 -6.29 11.29 -18.98
CA THR A 95 -5.66 9.97 -19.20
C THR A 95 -6.16 8.98 -18.17
N LEU A 96 -6.20 9.35 -16.89
CA LEU A 96 -6.74 8.52 -15.82
C LEU A 96 -8.20 8.11 -16.10
N ALA A 97 -9.06 9.05 -16.51
CA ALA A 97 -10.44 8.76 -16.89
C ALA A 97 -10.52 7.75 -18.05
N ARG A 98 -9.65 7.89 -19.06
CA ARG A 98 -9.56 6.91 -20.16
C ARG A 98 -9.11 5.53 -19.64
N ARG A 99 -8.11 5.46 -18.77
CA ARG A 99 -7.65 4.19 -18.16
C ARG A 99 -8.71 3.51 -17.33
N LYS A 100 -9.60 4.27 -16.67
CA LYS A 100 -10.75 3.69 -15.97
C LYS A 100 -11.70 2.97 -16.92
N GLY A 101 -11.86 3.45 -18.15
CA GLY A 101 -12.62 2.74 -19.20
C GLY A 101 -11.89 1.52 -19.77
N GLU A 102 -10.55 1.59 -19.89
CA GLU A 102 -9.71 0.50 -20.41
C GLU A 102 -9.41 -0.59 -19.35
N GLY A 103 -9.57 -0.26 -18.06
CA GLY A 103 -9.35 -1.13 -16.92
C GLY A 103 -7.90 -1.26 -16.45
N ARG A 104 -6.92 -0.71 -17.18
CA ARG A 104 -5.48 -0.89 -16.88
C ARG A 104 -4.67 0.38 -17.17
N LEU A 105 -3.63 0.58 -16.37
CA LEU A 105 -2.59 1.58 -16.56
C LEU A 105 -1.56 1.06 -17.57
N HIS A 106 -0.94 1.98 -18.32
CA HIS A 106 0.22 1.65 -19.14
C HIS A 106 1.46 1.38 -18.29
N LYS A 107 2.49 0.78 -18.90
CA LYS A 107 3.74 0.43 -18.23
C LYS A 107 4.38 1.60 -17.48
N ASP A 108 4.50 2.75 -18.11
CA ASP A 108 5.12 3.95 -17.54
C ASP A 108 4.27 4.56 -16.41
N GLU A 109 2.94 4.56 -16.56
CA GLU A 109 1.98 4.96 -15.51
C GLU A 109 2.07 4.00 -14.31
N SER A 110 2.17 2.70 -14.61
CA SER A 110 2.27 1.62 -13.63
C SER A 110 3.54 1.73 -12.81
N GLU A 111 4.66 2.06 -13.43
CA GLU A 111 5.95 2.24 -12.74
C GLU A 111 5.87 3.34 -11.67
N ARG A 112 5.22 4.45 -12.02
CA ARG A 112 5.03 5.60 -11.12
C ARG A 112 4.07 5.27 -9.97
N VAL A 113 2.96 4.58 -10.25
CA VAL A 113 2.04 4.10 -9.19
C VAL A 113 2.73 3.11 -8.26
N LEU A 114 3.49 2.16 -8.82
CA LEU A 114 4.18 1.13 -8.06
C LEU A 114 5.26 1.71 -7.13
N ARG A 115 5.97 2.75 -7.57
CA ARG A 115 6.92 3.50 -6.73
C ARG A 115 6.24 4.04 -5.47
N ILE A 116 5.06 4.64 -5.60
CA ILE A 116 4.34 5.19 -4.45
C ILE A 116 3.77 4.07 -3.56
N CYS A 117 3.30 2.95 -4.13
CA CYS A 117 2.93 1.77 -3.34
C CYS A 117 4.12 1.28 -2.50
N ALA A 118 5.30 1.14 -3.09
CA ALA A 118 6.50 0.67 -2.39
C ALA A 118 6.90 1.62 -1.24
N LEU A 119 6.79 2.93 -1.45
CA LEU A 119 7.04 3.91 -0.39
C LEU A 119 6.01 3.83 0.75
N LEU A 120 4.73 3.61 0.44
CA LEU A 120 3.70 3.46 1.47
C LEU A 120 3.90 2.17 2.28
N ASP A 121 4.20 1.06 1.62
CA ASP A 121 4.52 -0.21 2.27
C ASP A 121 5.72 -0.03 3.20
N ARG A 122 6.83 0.54 2.68
CA ARG A 122 8.05 0.77 3.47
C ARG A 122 7.82 1.71 4.64
N ALA A 123 7.07 2.80 4.43
CA ALA A 123 6.72 3.72 5.50
C ALA A 123 5.84 3.06 6.56
N THR A 124 4.94 2.16 6.17
CA THR A 124 4.08 1.39 7.08
C THR A 124 4.90 0.47 7.97
N GLU A 125 5.90 -0.21 7.40
CA GLU A 125 6.85 -1.04 8.15
C GLU A 125 7.66 -0.20 9.15
N VAL A 126 8.32 0.86 8.67
CA VAL A 126 9.24 1.68 9.50
C VAL A 126 8.50 2.43 10.60
N LEU A 127 7.28 2.91 10.32
CA LEU A 127 6.51 3.76 11.23
C LEU A 127 5.44 2.98 12.01
N ASN A 128 5.43 1.64 11.87
CA ASN A 128 4.54 0.72 12.57
C ASN A 128 3.05 1.04 12.39
N GLY A 129 2.62 1.21 11.14
CA GLY A 129 1.20 1.25 10.77
C GLY A 129 0.84 2.29 9.71
N LEU A 130 -0.23 1.98 8.97
CA LEU A 130 -0.71 2.80 7.84
C LEU A 130 -0.97 4.25 8.23
N ALA A 131 -1.59 4.47 9.39
CA ALA A 131 -1.98 5.82 9.81
C ALA A 131 -0.76 6.73 10.00
N ALA A 132 0.29 6.22 10.62
CA ALA A 132 1.56 6.93 10.78
C ALA A 132 2.25 7.13 9.43
N ALA A 133 2.26 6.11 8.57
CA ALA A 133 2.85 6.17 7.24
C ALA A 133 2.22 7.24 6.36
N ARG A 134 0.89 7.25 6.20
CA ARG A 134 0.20 8.26 5.40
C ARG A 134 0.38 9.67 5.96
N GLN A 135 0.35 9.84 7.28
CA GLN A 135 0.59 11.15 7.88
C GLN A 135 2.02 11.61 7.61
N TRP A 136 2.98 10.70 7.72
CA TRP A 136 4.39 11.01 7.50
C TRP A 136 4.67 11.38 6.05
N LEU A 137 4.13 10.62 5.08
CA LEU A 137 4.29 10.86 3.65
C LEU A 137 3.65 12.18 3.20
N LYS A 138 2.60 12.64 3.89
CA LYS A 138 1.88 13.90 3.60
C LYS A 138 2.41 15.13 4.35
N SER A 139 3.44 14.98 5.18
CA SER A 139 3.96 16.08 6.02
C SER A 139 5.37 16.50 5.57
N PRO A 140 5.66 17.82 5.47
CA PRO A 140 6.98 18.33 5.11
C PRO A 140 8.12 17.74 5.96
N LYS A 141 9.26 17.43 5.33
CA LYS A 141 10.46 16.94 6.03
C LYS A 141 11.63 17.88 5.81
N ARG A 142 12.22 18.36 6.91
CA ARG A 142 13.43 19.19 6.88
C ARG A 142 14.61 18.50 6.17
N ALA A 143 14.74 17.18 6.34
CA ALA A 143 15.76 16.36 5.68
C ALA A 143 15.60 16.29 4.15
N LEU A 144 14.42 16.63 3.62
CA LEU A 144 14.15 16.75 2.18
C LEU A 144 14.03 18.23 1.79
N GLY A 145 14.77 19.13 2.44
CA GLY A 145 14.70 20.58 2.14
C GLY A 145 13.36 21.25 2.46
N GLY A 146 12.49 20.61 3.24
CA GLY A 146 11.14 21.08 3.53
C GLY A 146 10.07 20.58 2.56
N HIS A 147 10.42 19.70 1.61
CA HIS A 147 9.45 19.09 0.70
C HIS A 147 8.60 18.01 1.41
N ILE A 148 7.39 17.80 0.88
CA ILE A 148 6.49 16.72 1.29
C ILE A 148 6.96 15.42 0.61
N PRO A 149 7.18 14.31 1.34
CA PRO A 149 7.69 13.08 0.76
C PRO A 149 6.87 12.54 -0.42
N LEU A 150 5.55 12.61 -0.34
CA LEU A 150 4.66 12.15 -1.42
C LEU A 150 4.84 12.98 -2.70
N GLU A 151 5.03 14.30 -2.57
CA GLU A 151 5.27 15.19 -3.72
C GLU A 151 6.69 15.01 -4.26
N TYR A 152 7.67 14.87 -3.37
CA TYR A 152 9.07 14.66 -3.73
C TYR A 152 9.28 13.33 -4.48
N ALA A 153 8.41 12.34 -4.24
CA ALA A 153 8.42 11.05 -4.90
C ALA A 153 7.79 11.05 -6.32
N ASP A 154 7.45 12.22 -6.88
CA ASP A 154 7.00 12.35 -8.26
C ASP A 154 8.04 11.89 -9.29
N THR A 155 9.31 11.93 -8.89
CA THR A 155 10.47 11.46 -9.64
C THR A 155 11.13 10.27 -8.96
N GLU A 156 11.83 9.45 -9.75
CA GLU A 156 12.58 8.30 -9.24
C GLU A 156 13.67 8.71 -8.23
N PRO A 157 14.52 9.73 -8.48
CA PRO A 157 15.52 10.14 -7.51
C PRO A 157 14.90 10.64 -6.21
N GLY A 158 13.80 11.39 -6.27
CA GLY A 158 13.14 11.89 -5.07
C GLY A 158 12.52 10.78 -4.22
N ALA A 159 11.94 9.74 -4.84
CA ALA A 159 11.49 8.57 -4.10
C ALA A 159 12.63 7.81 -3.41
N ARG A 160 13.80 7.70 -4.05
CA ARG A 160 14.98 7.10 -3.41
C ARG A 160 15.45 7.88 -2.19
N GLU A 161 15.39 9.20 -2.23
CA GLU A 161 15.71 10.03 -1.07
C GLU A 161 14.69 9.85 0.06
N VAL A 162 13.41 9.69 -0.26
CA VAL A 162 12.36 9.36 0.72
C VAL A 162 12.62 7.99 1.35
N GLU A 163 12.94 6.98 0.55
CA GLU A 163 13.27 5.63 1.01
C GLU A 163 14.55 5.62 1.88
N ALA A 164 15.58 6.37 1.48
CA ALA A 164 16.79 6.54 2.26
C ALA A 164 16.50 7.22 3.60
N LEU A 165 15.60 8.19 3.63
CA LEU A 165 15.16 8.84 4.87
C LEU A 165 14.40 7.87 5.77
N LEU A 166 13.49 7.06 5.23
CA LEU A 166 12.81 5.99 5.99
C LEU A 166 13.81 4.98 6.56
N THR A 167 14.82 4.61 5.78
CA THR A 167 15.88 3.70 6.21
C THR A 167 16.70 4.29 7.37
N ARG A 168 17.03 5.57 7.33
CA ARG A 168 17.68 6.27 8.45
C ARG A 168 16.82 6.27 9.71
N LEU A 169 15.50 6.43 9.58
CA LEU A 169 14.56 6.37 10.70
C LEU A 169 14.50 4.98 11.33
N GLU A 170 14.50 3.92 10.52
CA GLU A 170 14.51 2.52 11.00
C GLU A 170 15.74 2.22 11.88
N TYR A 171 16.91 2.73 11.51
CA TYR A 171 18.15 2.53 12.26
C TYR A 171 18.42 3.60 13.34
N GLY A 172 17.49 4.53 13.57
CA GLY A 172 17.64 5.60 14.55
C GLY A 172 18.79 6.59 14.24
N VAL A 173 19.21 6.67 12.97
CA VAL A 173 20.27 7.57 12.53
C VAL A 173 19.64 8.92 12.17
N PHE A 174 19.76 9.89 13.07
CA PHE A 174 19.38 11.28 12.80
C PHE A 174 20.57 12.03 12.17
N SER A 175 20.33 12.80 11.11
CA SER A 175 21.30 13.73 10.50
C SER A 175 20.72 15.14 10.48
#